data_AF-A0A1R3GDF1-F1
#
_entry.id   AF-A0A1R3GDF1-F1
#
_cell.length_a   1.000
_cell.length_b   1.000
_cell.length_c   1.000
_cell.angle_alpha   90.00
_cell.angle_beta   90.00
_cell.angle_gamma   90.00
#
_symmetry.space_group_name_H-M   'P 1'
#
loop_
_entity.id
_entity.type
_entity.pdbx_description
1 polymer ?
#
loop_
_entity_poly.entity_id
_entity_poly.type
_entity_poly.pdbx_seq_one_letter_code
_entity_poly.pdbx_strand_id
1 'polypeptide(L)'
;MECVVQGIIETQYVEALEILLQGLCGVHRERLRVHEICLKSNPNIGYGISEVRLLCDLEQAEPSWTVKHVGGAMRGAGAEQISVLVRSMVESKASKNVLRLFNALGYKLDHELLRVGFTFHFRRGADITVTVSSVNKMLKLHATDEAVPVTPGIQLVEVTAPATSENYNEVVAAVSSFCEYLAPLLHLSKPGVSTGVVPTAAAAAASLMSDATLQALIFDCDGVILESEHLHRQAYNDAFAHFNVRCPPSSEPLNWDLEFYDVLQNTIGGGKPKMRWYFKEHGWPSSTIFETPPEGDEERAKLIDTLQDWKTERYKDIIKSGTVKPRPGVLRLMDEAKAAGRKLAVCSAATKSSVVLCLENLIGMDRFTGLDCFLAGDDVKEKKPDPLIYVTAAKKLGISEKDCLVVEDSVIGLQAATKAGMSCIITYTSSTADQDFSDAVAIYPDLSNVKLSDLDALLQKAVAAN
;
A
#
# COMPACT_ATOMS: atom_id res chain seq x y z
N MET A 1 -32.87 -26.52 -9.26
CA MET A 1 -32.65 -25.28 -10.04
C MET A 1 -31.27 -24.75 -9.70
N GLU A 2 -30.73 -23.88 -10.54
CA GLU A 2 -29.43 -23.25 -10.32
C GLU A 2 -29.58 -21.76 -10.62
N CYS A 3 -29.03 -20.93 -9.74
CA CYS A 3 -28.83 -19.51 -9.95
C CYS A 3 -27.41 -19.30 -10.50
N VAL A 4 -27.27 -18.53 -11.57
CA VAL A 4 -26.00 -18.33 -12.28
C VAL A 4 -25.80 -16.87 -12.63
N VAL A 5 -24.60 -16.38 -12.35
CA VAL A 5 -24.08 -15.10 -12.83
C VAL A 5 -22.68 -15.34 -13.40
N GLN A 6 -22.33 -14.65 -14.48
CA GLN A 6 -21.04 -14.80 -15.14
C GLN A 6 -20.38 -13.44 -15.36
N GLY A 7 -19.06 -13.44 -15.44
CA GLY A 7 -18.27 -12.29 -15.86
C GLY A 7 -16.91 -12.75 -16.35
N ILE A 8 -16.11 -11.78 -16.77
CA ILE A 8 -14.74 -12.02 -17.21
C ILE A 8 -13.77 -11.17 -16.40
N ILE A 9 -12.57 -11.69 -16.20
CA ILE A 9 -11.47 -10.98 -15.54
C ILE A 9 -10.18 -11.17 -16.34
N GLU A 10 -9.36 -10.13 -16.44
CA GLU A 10 -8.02 -10.26 -17.03
C GLU A 10 -7.11 -11.06 -16.11
N THR A 11 -6.22 -11.84 -16.70
CA THR A 11 -5.34 -12.77 -15.96
C THR A 11 -4.48 -12.05 -14.92
N GLN A 12 -4.08 -10.82 -15.19
CA GLN A 12 -3.30 -9.98 -14.28
C GLN A 12 -4.04 -9.59 -12.98
N TYR A 13 -5.38 -9.70 -12.94
CA TYR A 13 -6.19 -9.35 -11.77
C TYR A 13 -6.76 -10.58 -11.05
N VAL A 14 -6.45 -11.80 -11.51
CA VAL A 14 -6.98 -13.05 -10.92
C VAL A 14 -6.50 -13.24 -9.48
N GLU A 15 -5.25 -12.88 -9.19
CA GLU A 15 -4.68 -12.97 -7.84
C GLU A 15 -5.41 -12.04 -6.86
N ALA A 16 -5.75 -10.81 -7.28
CA ALA A 16 -6.53 -9.89 -6.48
C ALA A 16 -7.91 -10.46 -6.09
N LEU A 17 -8.56 -11.10 -7.07
CA LEU A 17 -9.84 -11.75 -6.85
C LEU A 17 -9.70 -12.95 -5.92
N GLU A 18 -8.63 -13.74 -6.06
CA GLU A 18 -8.33 -14.87 -5.17
C GLU A 18 -8.18 -14.40 -3.71
N ILE A 19 -7.41 -13.33 -3.47
CA ILE A 19 -7.22 -12.73 -2.14
C ILE A 19 -8.57 -12.27 -1.56
N LEU A 20 -9.39 -11.56 -2.34
CA LEU A 20 -10.72 -11.13 -1.92
C LEU A 20 -11.59 -12.33 -1.53
N LEU A 21 -11.65 -13.36 -2.38
CA LEU A 21 -12.45 -14.56 -2.14
C LEU A 21 -11.97 -15.30 -0.88
N GLN A 22 -10.67 -15.41 -0.68
CA GLN A 22 -10.08 -16.03 0.51
C GLN A 22 -10.40 -15.24 1.79
N GLY A 23 -10.35 -13.90 1.73
CA GLY A 23 -10.75 -13.04 2.85
C GLY A 23 -12.23 -13.16 3.21
N LEU A 24 -13.10 -13.48 2.25
CA LEU A 24 -14.55 -13.61 2.47
C LEU A 24 -14.98 -14.94 3.11
N CYS A 25 -14.23 -16.04 2.92
CA CYS A 25 -14.57 -17.36 3.48
C CYS A 25 -13.60 -17.89 4.53
N GLY A 26 -12.34 -17.46 4.55
CA GLY A 26 -11.31 -18.03 5.43
C GLY A 26 -10.96 -19.50 5.13
N VAL A 27 -11.41 -20.03 4.00
CA VAL A 27 -11.20 -21.43 3.56
C VAL A 27 -10.16 -21.49 2.44
N HIS A 28 -9.52 -22.65 2.28
CA HIS A 28 -8.58 -22.90 1.20
C HIS A 28 -9.26 -23.04 -0.17
N ARG A 29 -8.58 -22.49 -1.18
CA ARG A 29 -8.87 -22.66 -2.60
C ARG A 29 -8.82 -24.13 -3.03
N GLU A 30 -9.83 -24.58 -3.77
CA GLU A 30 -9.82 -25.88 -4.44
C GLU A 30 -9.33 -25.72 -5.89
N ARG A 31 -8.37 -26.54 -6.32
CA ARG A 31 -7.92 -26.54 -7.72
C ARG A 31 -9.01 -27.13 -8.60
N LEU A 32 -9.13 -26.60 -9.81
CA LEU A 32 -10.08 -27.03 -10.81
C LEU A 32 -9.34 -27.42 -12.08
N ARG A 33 -9.47 -28.68 -12.49
CA ARG A 33 -9.10 -29.14 -13.83
C ARG A 33 -10.18 -30.09 -14.33
N VAL A 34 -11.10 -29.59 -15.13
CA VAL A 34 -12.29 -30.33 -15.58
C VAL A 34 -12.33 -30.43 -17.10
N HIS A 35 -12.39 -31.65 -17.62
CA HIS A 35 -12.67 -31.92 -19.02
C HIS A 35 -14.18 -31.98 -19.24
N GLU A 36 -14.71 -31.00 -19.95
CA GLU A 36 -16.13 -30.86 -20.27
C GLU A 36 -16.38 -31.34 -21.70
N ILE A 37 -17.25 -32.34 -21.84
CA ILE A 37 -17.67 -32.91 -23.12
C ILE A 37 -19.15 -32.58 -23.34
N CYS A 38 -19.43 -31.75 -24.33
CA CYS A 38 -20.79 -31.33 -24.68
C CYS A 38 -21.36 -32.26 -25.75
N LEU A 39 -22.50 -32.87 -25.47
CA LEU A 39 -23.21 -33.78 -26.34
C LEU A 39 -24.57 -33.19 -26.74
N LYS A 40 -24.93 -33.30 -28.02
CA LYS A 40 -26.24 -32.93 -28.56
C LYS A 40 -27.03 -34.15 -28.97
N SER A 41 -28.33 -34.18 -28.68
CA SER A 41 -29.23 -35.21 -29.18
C SER A 41 -29.39 -35.11 -30.69
N ASN A 42 -29.36 -36.24 -31.39
CA ASN A 42 -29.73 -36.30 -32.80
C ASN A 42 -31.20 -35.85 -32.99
N PRO A 43 -31.56 -35.07 -34.03
CA PRO A 43 -32.94 -34.64 -34.31
C PRO A 43 -34.00 -35.75 -34.31
N ASN A 44 -33.61 -37.02 -34.50
CA ASN A 44 -34.53 -38.16 -34.50
C ASN A 44 -34.97 -38.65 -33.10
N ILE A 45 -34.53 -38.01 -32.00
CA ILE A 45 -34.76 -38.46 -30.62
C ILE A 45 -35.95 -37.75 -29.93
N GLY A 46 -36.57 -36.73 -30.54
CA GLY A 46 -37.79 -36.10 -30.02
C GLY A 46 -38.00 -34.63 -30.41
N TYR A 47 -38.95 -33.97 -29.74
CA TYR A 47 -39.46 -32.61 -30.04
C TYR A 47 -38.50 -31.43 -29.72
N GLY A 48 -37.18 -31.65 -29.72
CA GLY A 48 -36.19 -30.58 -29.53
C GLY A 48 -34.75 -31.08 -29.40
N ILE A 49 -33.78 -30.21 -29.71
CA ILE A 49 -32.36 -30.47 -29.47
C ILE A 49 -32.12 -30.37 -27.95
N SER A 50 -31.63 -31.45 -27.35
CA SER A 50 -31.22 -31.52 -25.95
C SER A 50 -29.69 -31.56 -25.86
N GLU A 51 -29.12 -30.75 -24.96
CA GLU A 51 -27.69 -30.71 -24.67
C GLU A 51 -27.39 -31.34 -23.30
N VAL A 52 -26.39 -32.21 -23.27
CA VAL A 52 -25.89 -32.86 -22.05
C VAL A 52 -24.40 -32.61 -21.95
N ARG A 53 -23.92 -32.25 -20.75
CA ARG A 53 -22.51 -32.03 -20.46
C ARG A 53 -21.99 -33.18 -19.60
N LEU A 54 -20.90 -33.80 -20.02
CA LEU A 54 -20.15 -34.76 -19.22
C LEU A 54 -18.93 -34.05 -18.65
N LEU A 55 -18.80 -34.04 -17.34
CA LEU A 55 -17.72 -33.38 -16.62
C LEU A 55 -16.82 -34.46 -16.01
N CYS A 56 -15.55 -34.47 -16.40
CA CYS A 56 -14.54 -35.34 -15.82
C CYS A 56 -13.57 -34.48 -14.99
N ASP A 57 -13.58 -34.69 -13.67
CA ASP A 57 -12.65 -34.04 -12.76
C ASP A 57 -11.30 -34.76 -12.79
N LEU A 58 -10.25 -34.02 -13.19
CA LEU A 58 -8.90 -34.52 -13.40
C LEU A 58 -7.95 -34.18 -12.25
N GLU A 59 -8.39 -33.45 -11.21
CA GLU A 59 -7.56 -33.19 -10.03
C GLU A 59 -7.52 -34.37 -9.04
N GLN A 60 -8.50 -35.28 -9.14
CA GLN A 60 -8.55 -36.48 -8.30
C GLN A 60 -7.63 -37.58 -8.82
N ALA A 61 -7.07 -38.38 -7.90
CA ALA A 61 -6.23 -39.52 -8.23
C ALA A 61 -6.93 -40.53 -9.16
N GLU A 62 -8.24 -40.70 -8.97
CA GLU A 62 -9.12 -41.39 -9.92
C GLU A 62 -10.12 -40.39 -10.52
N PRO A 63 -10.16 -40.23 -11.85
CA PRO A 63 -11.07 -39.27 -12.47
C PRO A 63 -12.54 -39.57 -12.18
N SER A 64 -13.24 -38.60 -11.62
CA SER A 64 -14.67 -38.72 -11.30
C SER A 64 -15.53 -38.12 -12.41
N TRP A 65 -16.63 -38.79 -12.77
CA TRP A 65 -17.52 -38.36 -13.84
C TRP A 65 -18.85 -37.87 -13.29
N THR A 66 -19.31 -36.75 -13.85
CA THR A 66 -20.62 -36.18 -13.56
C THR A 66 -21.35 -35.88 -14.88
N VAL A 67 -22.62 -36.21 -14.96
CA VAL A 67 -23.53 -35.76 -16.02
C VAL A 67 -24.27 -34.53 -15.54
N LYS A 68 -24.26 -33.47 -16.33
CA LYS A 68 -25.03 -32.24 -16.10
C LYS A 68 -25.97 -31.98 -17.28
N HIS A 69 -27.27 -31.91 -17.01
CA HIS A 69 -28.28 -31.43 -17.95
C HIS A 69 -28.70 -30.02 -17.54
N VAL A 70 -28.55 -29.08 -18.46
CA VAL A 70 -28.90 -27.67 -18.25
C VAL A 70 -30.15 -27.38 -19.06
N GLY A 71 -31.26 -27.14 -18.36
CA GLY A 71 -32.52 -26.80 -19.01
C GLY A 71 -32.63 -25.30 -19.30
N GLY A 72 -33.82 -24.90 -19.78
CA GLY A 72 -34.10 -23.52 -20.14
C GLY A 72 -34.02 -22.55 -18.95
N ALA A 73 -33.63 -21.32 -19.25
CA ALA A 73 -33.77 -20.18 -18.34
C ALA A 73 -35.24 -19.96 -17.98
N MET A 74 -35.50 -19.55 -16.74
CA MET A 74 -36.78 -18.99 -16.32
C MET A 74 -37.11 -17.78 -17.21
N ARG A 75 -38.38 -17.65 -17.63
CA ARG A 75 -38.86 -16.59 -18.54
C ARG A 75 -40.03 -15.84 -17.91
N GLY A 76 -40.30 -14.64 -18.41
CA GLY A 76 -41.40 -13.77 -17.96
C GLY A 76 -40.90 -12.50 -17.26
N ALA A 77 -41.81 -11.57 -16.97
CA ALA A 77 -41.48 -10.24 -16.46
C ALA A 77 -40.63 -10.27 -15.17
N GLY A 78 -40.92 -11.18 -14.24
CA GLY A 78 -40.11 -11.34 -13.02
C GLY A 78 -38.68 -11.85 -13.30
N ALA A 79 -38.50 -12.71 -14.32
CA ALA A 79 -37.20 -13.22 -14.71
C ALA A 79 -36.33 -12.18 -15.44
N GLU A 80 -36.95 -11.19 -16.09
CA GLU A 80 -36.23 -10.07 -16.71
C GLU A 80 -35.72 -9.08 -15.67
N GLN A 81 -36.47 -8.86 -14.58
CA GLN A 81 -36.17 -7.89 -13.53
C GLN A 81 -35.05 -8.32 -12.56
N ILE A 82 -34.83 -9.62 -12.36
CA ILE A 82 -33.75 -10.12 -11.50
C ILE A 82 -32.42 -10.08 -12.26
N SER A 83 -31.29 -9.78 -11.61
CA SER A 83 -29.95 -9.72 -12.25
C SER A 83 -29.29 -11.10 -12.42
N VAL A 84 -29.88 -12.13 -11.83
CA VAL A 84 -29.36 -13.51 -11.78
C VAL A 84 -30.15 -14.40 -12.74
N LEU A 85 -29.46 -15.27 -13.48
CA LEU A 85 -30.12 -16.26 -14.32
C LEU A 85 -30.56 -17.44 -13.46
N VAL A 86 -31.86 -17.72 -13.42
CA VAL A 86 -32.40 -18.93 -12.79
C VAL A 86 -32.73 -19.93 -13.89
N ARG A 87 -32.23 -21.16 -13.77
CA ARG A 87 -32.49 -22.24 -14.75
C ARG A 87 -32.72 -23.58 -14.08
N SER A 88 -33.38 -24.50 -14.78
CA SER A 88 -33.41 -25.90 -14.36
C SER A 88 -32.05 -26.55 -14.62
N MET A 89 -31.62 -27.37 -13.68
CA MET A 89 -30.33 -28.06 -13.75
C MET A 89 -30.48 -29.38 -13.00
N VAL A 90 -30.02 -30.45 -13.63
CA VAL A 90 -29.94 -31.79 -13.04
C VAL A 90 -28.51 -32.28 -13.16
N GLU A 91 -27.97 -32.75 -12.04
CA GLU A 91 -26.62 -33.29 -11.96
C GLU A 91 -26.66 -34.70 -11.37
N SER A 92 -25.83 -35.61 -11.91
CA SER A 92 -25.73 -36.98 -11.39
C SER A 92 -24.32 -37.53 -11.59
N LYS A 93 -23.78 -38.19 -10.56
CA LYS A 93 -22.52 -38.93 -10.67
C LYS A 93 -22.67 -40.10 -11.63
N ALA A 94 -21.64 -40.36 -12.42
CA ALA A 94 -21.65 -41.39 -13.44
C ALA A 94 -20.35 -42.20 -13.43
N SER A 95 -20.40 -43.36 -14.07
CA SER A 95 -19.20 -44.17 -14.29
C SER A 95 -18.44 -43.70 -15.54
N LYS A 96 -17.21 -44.18 -15.71
CA LYS A 96 -16.39 -43.97 -16.91
C LYS A 96 -17.03 -44.41 -18.24
N ASN A 97 -18.11 -45.18 -18.20
CA ASN A 97 -18.85 -45.62 -19.41
C ASN A 97 -19.89 -44.59 -19.89
N VAL A 98 -20.02 -43.45 -19.23
CA VAL A 98 -21.08 -42.46 -19.48
C VAL A 98 -21.12 -41.95 -20.93
N LEU A 99 -19.96 -41.68 -21.54
CA LEU A 99 -19.90 -41.26 -22.94
C LEU A 99 -20.45 -42.34 -23.89
N ARG A 100 -20.16 -43.61 -23.61
CA ARG A 100 -20.70 -44.74 -24.40
C ARG A 100 -22.22 -44.85 -24.25
N LEU A 101 -22.73 -44.66 -23.04
CA LEU A 101 -24.18 -44.65 -22.78
C LEU A 101 -24.88 -43.59 -23.62
N PHE A 102 -24.43 -42.34 -23.58
CA PHE A 102 -25.06 -41.26 -24.34
C PHE A 102 -24.92 -41.44 -25.86
N ASN A 103 -23.78 -41.95 -26.34
CA ASN A 103 -23.62 -42.31 -27.75
C ASN A 103 -24.62 -43.40 -28.19
N ALA A 104 -24.88 -44.40 -27.35
CA ALA A 104 -25.87 -45.45 -27.61
C ALA A 104 -27.32 -44.92 -27.58
N LEU A 105 -27.58 -43.92 -26.74
CA LEU A 105 -28.85 -43.16 -26.74
C LEU A 105 -28.99 -42.21 -27.95
N GLY A 106 -27.97 -42.14 -28.82
CA GLY A 106 -27.99 -41.37 -30.05
C GLY A 106 -27.54 -39.91 -29.91
N TYR A 107 -26.95 -39.53 -28.77
CA TYR A 107 -26.25 -38.25 -28.66
C TYR A 107 -24.94 -38.28 -29.45
N LYS A 108 -24.51 -37.11 -29.91
CA LYS A 108 -23.26 -36.91 -30.62
C LYS A 108 -22.44 -35.83 -29.95
N LEU A 109 -21.11 -35.98 -30.00
CA LEU A 109 -20.19 -34.95 -29.59
C LEU A 109 -20.42 -33.69 -30.41
N ASP A 110 -20.62 -32.57 -29.72
CA ASP A 110 -20.71 -31.24 -30.33
C ASP A 110 -19.37 -30.51 -30.21
N HIS A 111 -18.89 -30.35 -28.98
CA HIS A 111 -17.58 -29.77 -28.68
C HIS A 111 -17.08 -30.28 -27.32
N GLU A 112 -15.80 -30.04 -27.05
CA GLU A 112 -15.20 -30.33 -25.75
C GLU A 112 -14.21 -29.23 -25.37
N LEU A 113 -14.10 -29.00 -24.07
CA LEU A 113 -13.30 -27.92 -23.49
C LEU A 113 -12.58 -28.45 -22.26
N LEU A 114 -11.39 -27.90 -21.99
CA LEU A 114 -10.70 -28.10 -20.73
C LEU A 114 -10.78 -26.81 -19.92
N ARG A 115 -11.41 -26.89 -18.75
CA ARG A 115 -11.49 -25.79 -17.79
C ARG A 115 -10.40 -25.96 -16.75
N VAL A 116 -9.55 -24.94 -16.60
CA VAL A 116 -8.44 -24.95 -15.65
C VAL A 116 -8.50 -23.70 -14.80
N GLY A 117 -8.44 -23.83 -13.48
CA GLY A 117 -8.47 -22.70 -12.55
C GLY A 117 -8.72 -23.16 -11.12
N PHE A 118 -9.66 -22.50 -10.44
CA PHE A 118 -9.96 -22.78 -9.04
C PHE A 118 -11.40 -22.44 -8.65
N THR A 119 -11.79 -22.96 -7.48
CA THR A 119 -13.12 -22.79 -6.91
C THR A 119 -13.05 -22.40 -5.43
N PHE A 120 -13.99 -21.55 -5.02
CA PHE A 120 -14.27 -21.23 -3.63
C PHE A 120 -15.74 -21.52 -3.30
N HIS A 121 -15.96 -22.01 -2.08
CA HIS A 121 -17.29 -22.35 -1.56
C HIS A 121 -17.65 -21.44 -0.37
N PHE A 122 -18.87 -20.90 -0.37
CA PHE A 122 -19.36 -19.96 0.63
C PHE A 122 -20.72 -20.40 1.17
N ARG A 123 -20.93 -20.26 2.48
CA ARG A 123 -22.25 -20.40 3.13
C ARG A 123 -22.74 -19.04 3.61
N ARG A 124 -23.42 -18.29 2.74
CA ARG A 124 -23.90 -16.93 3.02
C ARG A 124 -25.33 -16.74 2.51
N GLY A 125 -26.32 -17.14 3.31
CA GLY A 125 -27.73 -17.17 2.90
C GLY A 125 -28.07 -18.28 1.91
N ALA A 126 -27.11 -18.71 1.08
CA ALA A 126 -27.15 -19.89 0.23
C ALA A 126 -25.75 -20.52 0.15
N ASP A 127 -25.68 -21.74 -0.39
CA ASP A 127 -24.42 -22.40 -0.77
C ASP A 127 -23.94 -21.81 -2.11
N ILE A 128 -23.05 -20.82 -2.05
CA ILE A 128 -22.54 -20.11 -3.22
C ILE A 128 -21.18 -20.68 -3.61
N THR A 129 -21.02 -20.97 -4.89
CA THR A 129 -19.76 -21.44 -5.49
C THR A 129 -19.25 -20.38 -6.45
N VAL A 130 -18.00 -19.95 -6.27
CA VAL A 130 -17.32 -19.05 -7.21
C VAL A 130 -16.23 -19.83 -7.93
N THR A 131 -16.38 -19.95 -9.24
CA THR A 131 -15.41 -20.64 -10.10
C THR A 131 -14.69 -19.62 -10.96
N VAL A 132 -13.36 -19.62 -10.92
CA VAL A 132 -12.51 -18.79 -11.80
C VAL A 132 -11.71 -19.74 -12.67
N SER A 133 -11.87 -19.66 -13.99
CA SER A 133 -11.26 -20.63 -14.90
C SER A 133 -10.91 -20.08 -16.28
N SER A 134 -9.77 -20.51 -16.81
CA SER A 134 -9.46 -20.45 -18.24
C SER A 134 -10.23 -21.54 -18.99
N VAL A 135 -10.83 -21.17 -20.12
CA VAL A 135 -11.48 -22.10 -21.06
C VAL A 135 -10.50 -22.42 -22.18
N ASN A 136 -10.12 -23.69 -22.30
CA ASN A 136 -9.12 -24.15 -23.25
C ASN A 136 -9.76 -25.10 -24.27
N LYS A 137 -9.38 -24.96 -25.54
CA LYS A 137 -9.72 -25.90 -26.60
C LYS A 137 -8.60 -26.93 -26.72
N MET A 138 -8.94 -28.16 -27.06
CA MET A 138 -7.96 -29.20 -27.36
C MET A 138 -7.66 -29.19 -28.87
N LEU A 139 -6.38 -29.31 -29.24
CA LEU A 139 -5.95 -29.40 -30.64
C LEU A 139 -6.30 -30.75 -31.27
N LYS A 140 -6.34 -31.79 -30.44
CA LYS A 140 -6.76 -33.15 -30.79
C LYS A 140 -7.81 -33.61 -29.80
N LEU A 141 -8.77 -34.39 -30.29
CA LEU A 141 -9.87 -34.89 -29.47
C LEU A 141 -9.35 -35.60 -28.20
N HIS A 142 -9.85 -35.19 -27.04
CA HIS A 142 -9.52 -35.67 -25.70
C HIS A 142 -8.06 -35.45 -25.25
N ALA A 143 -7.24 -34.72 -26.01
CA ALA A 143 -5.84 -34.45 -25.67
C ALA A 143 -5.73 -33.27 -24.69
N THR A 144 -6.05 -33.54 -23.42
CA THR A 144 -6.09 -32.52 -22.35
C THR A 144 -4.74 -31.90 -22.02
N ASP A 145 -3.62 -32.58 -22.33
CA ASP A 145 -2.27 -32.07 -22.09
C ASP A 145 -1.78 -31.11 -23.20
N GLU A 146 -2.47 -31.08 -24.34
CA GLU A 146 -2.19 -30.19 -25.49
C GLU A 146 -3.22 -29.05 -25.60
N ALA A 147 -3.98 -28.79 -24.53
CA ALA A 147 -5.04 -27.79 -24.54
C ALA A 147 -4.45 -26.37 -24.57
N VAL A 148 -5.06 -25.50 -25.37
CA VAL A 148 -4.66 -24.09 -25.51
C VAL A 148 -5.81 -23.15 -25.14
N PRO A 149 -5.55 -22.00 -24.49
CA PRO A 149 -6.60 -21.05 -24.14
C PRO A 149 -7.38 -20.55 -25.37
N VAL A 150 -8.71 -20.53 -25.26
CA VAL A 150 -9.58 -19.96 -26.30
C VAL A 150 -9.46 -18.44 -26.32
N THR A 151 -9.38 -17.82 -25.14
CA THR A 151 -9.22 -16.38 -24.93
C THR A 151 -8.00 -16.13 -24.04
N PRO A 152 -6.78 -16.09 -24.61
CA PRO A 152 -5.56 -15.81 -23.84
C PRO A 152 -5.68 -14.48 -23.07
N GLY A 153 -5.23 -14.48 -21.81
CA GLY A 153 -5.26 -13.29 -20.96
C GLY A 153 -6.60 -13.02 -20.28
N ILE A 154 -7.66 -13.77 -20.56
CA ILE A 154 -8.98 -13.61 -19.93
C ILE A 154 -9.41 -14.91 -19.26
N GLN A 155 -9.92 -14.81 -18.04
CA GLN A 155 -10.55 -15.91 -17.31
C GLN A 155 -12.05 -15.66 -17.14
N LEU A 156 -12.82 -16.75 -17.20
CA LEU A 156 -14.24 -16.76 -16.92
C LEU A 156 -14.45 -16.88 -15.41
N VAL A 157 -15.30 -16.01 -14.86
CA VAL A 157 -15.77 -16.08 -13.47
C VAL A 157 -17.23 -16.47 -13.49
N GLU A 158 -17.58 -17.53 -12.77
CA GLU A 158 -18.96 -17.99 -12.60
C GLU A 158 -19.32 -18.02 -11.12
N VAL A 159 -20.44 -17.39 -10.78
CA VAL A 159 -21.05 -17.48 -9.46
C VAL A 159 -22.30 -18.35 -9.59
N THR A 160 -22.31 -19.50 -8.94
CA THR A 160 -23.43 -20.46 -8.98
C THR A 160 -23.95 -20.77 -7.59
N ALA A 161 -25.25 -21.02 -7.47
CA ALA A 161 -25.86 -21.52 -6.24
C ALA A 161 -27.03 -22.46 -6.56
N PRO A 162 -27.13 -23.63 -5.90
CA PRO A 162 -28.28 -24.51 -6.05
C PRO A 162 -29.52 -23.88 -5.41
N ALA A 163 -30.67 -24.09 -6.05
CA ALA A 163 -31.97 -23.60 -5.58
C ALA A 163 -33.09 -24.61 -5.85
N THR A 164 -34.18 -24.51 -5.11
CA THR A 164 -35.43 -25.24 -5.34
C THR A 164 -36.49 -24.28 -5.87
N SER A 165 -37.63 -24.81 -6.34
CA SER A 165 -38.77 -23.98 -6.73
C SER A 165 -39.36 -23.17 -5.56
N GLU A 166 -39.06 -23.56 -4.32
CA GLU A 166 -39.62 -22.93 -3.11
C GLU A 166 -38.72 -21.80 -2.60
N ASN A 167 -37.39 -21.90 -2.75
CA ASN A 167 -36.44 -20.95 -2.16
C ASN A 167 -35.63 -20.12 -3.18
N TYR A 168 -35.86 -20.27 -4.49
CA TYR A 168 -35.02 -19.59 -5.48
C TYR A 168 -34.99 -18.07 -5.33
N ASN A 169 -36.06 -17.43 -4.84
CA ASN A 169 -36.06 -15.99 -4.58
C ASN A 169 -35.04 -15.58 -3.51
N GLU A 170 -34.93 -16.37 -2.44
CA GLU A 170 -33.96 -16.16 -1.37
C GLU A 170 -32.53 -16.40 -1.89
N VAL A 171 -32.34 -17.45 -2.68
CA VAL A 171 -31.04 -17.75 -3.31
C VAL A 171 -30.65 -16.65 -4.30
N VAL A 172 -31.58 -16.13 -5.10
CA VAL A 172 -31.33 -15.00 -6.01
C VAL A 172 -30.91 -13.77 -5.23
N ALA A 173 -31.57 -13.46 -4.11
CA ALA A 173 -31.20 -12.33 -3.26
C ALA A 173 -29.80 -12.52 -2.66
N ALA A 174 -29.49 -13.72 -2.15
CA ALA A 174 -28.18 -14.05 -1.60
C ALA A 174 -27.06 -13.95 -2.66
N VAL A 175 -27.28 -14.51 -3.86
CA VAL A 175 -26.32 -14.43 -4.97
C VAL A 175 -26.17 -12.99 -5.46
N SER A 176 -27.26 -12.22 -5.57
CA SER A 176 -27.19 -10.81 -5.99
C SER A 176 -26.38 -9.99 -5.00
N SER A 177 -26.68 -10.11 -3.70
CA SER A 177 -25.92 -9.44 -2.64
C SER A 177 -24.46 -9.91 -2.60
N PHE A 178 -24.19 -11.19 -2.83
CA PHE A 178 -22.83 -11.70 -2.91
C PHE A 178 -22.06 -11.09 -4.10
N CYS A 179 -22.71 -10.96 -5.26
CA CYS A 179 -22.10 -10.35 -6.44
C CYS A 179 -21.75 -8.87 -6.23
N GLU A 180 -22.46 -8.14 -5.36
CA GLU A 180 -22.10 -6.76 -5.01
C GLU A 180 -20.73 -6.68 -4.32
N TYR A 181 -20.31 -7.70 -3.56
CA TYR A 181 -18.95 -7.75 -3.00
C TYR A 181 -17.87 -7.96 -4.07
N LEU A 182 -18.23 -8.55 -5.20
CA LEU A 182 -17.32 -8.79 -6.33
C LEU A 182 -17.35 -7.66 -7.36
N ALA A 183 -18.39 -6.83 -7.34
CA ALA A 183 -18.60 -5.70 -8.25
C ALA A 183 -17.40 -4.74 -8.39
N PRO A 184 -16.54 -4.51 -7.36
CA PRO A 184 -15.34 -3.69 -7.53
C PRO A 184 -14.36 -4.28 -8.56
N LEU A 185 -14.19 -5.60 -8.57
CA LEU A 185 -13.22 -6.32 -9.39
C LEU A 185 -13.79 -6.86 -10.71
N LEU A 186 -15.10 -7.07 -10.75
CA LEU A 186 -15.76 -7.75 -11.85
C LEU A 186 -17.09 -7.12 -12.18
N HIS A 187 -17.40 -7.05 -13.47
CA HIS A 187 -18.77 -6.88 -13.89
C HIS A 187 -19.37 -8.26 -14.12
N LEU A 188 -20.29 -8.62 -13.23
CA LEU A 188 -21.05 -9.84 -13.29
C LEU A 188 -22.43 -9.53 -13.91
N SER A 189 -22.87 -10.36 -14.85
CA SER A 189 -24.15 -10.25 -15.54
C SER A 189 -24.78 -11.63 -15.77
N LYS A 190 -26.03 -11.63 -16.25
CA LYS A 190 -26.65 -12.86 -16.74
C LYS A 190 -25.81 -13.46 -17.87
N PRO A 191 -25.62 -14.79 -17.89
CA PRO A 191 -25.05 -15.49 -19.03
C PRO A 191 -25.69 -15.06 -20.35
N GLY A 192 -24.86 -14.76 -21.35
CA GLY A 192 -25.30 -14.31 -22.68
C GLY A 192 -25.51 -12.79 -22.82
N VAL A 193 -25.45 -12.02 -21.73
CA VAL A 193 -25.39 -10.55 -21.79
C VAL A 193 -23.92 -10.12 -21.76
N SER A 194 -23.39 -9.72 -22.92
CA SER A 194 -21.99 -9.30 -23.06
C SER A 194 -21.73 -8.01 -22.29
N THR A 195 -20.99 -8.12 -21.19
CA THR A 195 -20.50 -6.99 -20.41
C THR A 195 -18.98 -6.97 -20.52
N GLY A 196 -18.43 -5.81 -20.88
CA GLY A 196 -16.99 -5.64 -21.07
C GLY A 196 -16.18 -5.77 -19.78
N VAL A 197 -14.85 -5.80 -19.89
CA VAL A 197 -13.95 -5.70 -18.74
C VAL A 197 -14.16 -4.34 -18.06
N VAL A 198 -14.29 -4.31 -16.73
CA VAL A 198 -14.51 -3.05 -16.01
C VAL A 198 -13.19 -2.30 -15.88
N PRO A 199 -13.12 -1.00 -16.22
CA PRO A 199 -11.96 -0.17 -15.93
C PRO A 199 -11.61 -0.13 -14.42
N THR A 200 -12.59 -0.37 -13.55
CA THR A 200 -12.42 -0.42 -12.10
C THR A 200 -11.84 -1.73 -11.58
N ALA A 201 -11.80 -2.80 -12.38
CA ALA A 201 -11.12 -4.03 -11.99
C ALA A 201 -9.64 -3.76 -11.70
N ALA A 202 -9.00 -2.90 -12.49
CA ALA A 202 -7.63 -2.44 -12.26
C ALA A 202 -7.48 -1.64 -10.94
N ALA A 203 -8.43 -0.75 -10.65
CA ALA A 203 -8.39 0.13 -9.48
C ALA A 203 -8.74 -0.60 -8.17
N ALA A 204 -9.71 -1.52 -8.21
CA ALA A 204 -10.08 -2.35 -7.07
C ALA A 204 -9.11 -3.51 -6.87
N ALA A 205 -8.51 -4.06 -7.94
CA ALA A 205 -7.43 -5.05 -7.83
C ALA A 205 -6.17 -4.41 -7.24
N ALA A 206 -5.83 -3.19 -7.66
CA ALA A 206 -4.75 -2.42 -7.02
C ALA A 206 -4.99 -2.17 -5.52
N SER A 207 -6.26 -2.09 -5.09
CA SER A 207 -6.63 -1.93 -3.67
C SER A 207 -6.59 -3.26 -2.89
N LEU A 208 -6.99 -4.37 -3.53
CA LEU A 208 -7.09 -5.71 -2.93
C LEU A 208 -5.81 -6.55 -3.03
N MET A 209 -4.90 -6.22 -3.95
CA MET A 209 -3.51 -6.75 -4.04
C MET A 209 -2.56 -6.05 -3.07
N SER A 210 -3.08 -5.46 -1.98
CA SER A 210 -2.27 -4.92 -0.90
C SER A 210 -1.69 -6.04 -0.02
N ASP A 211 -0.88 -6.90 -0.63
CA ASP A 211 0.33 -7.36 0.05
C ASP A 211 1.29 -6.16 0.04
N ALA A 212 1.46 -5.54 1.21
CA ALA A 212 2.40 -4.45 1.51
C ALA A 212 2.49 -3.36 0.44
N THR A 213 1.38 -2.66 0.16
CA THR A 213 1.46 -1.39 -0.56
C THR A 213 1.65 -0.27 0.45
N LEU A 214 2.63 0.61 0.21
CA LEU A 214 2.95 1.75 1.07
C LEU A 214 1.68 2.57 1.34
N GLN A 215 1.12 2.50 2.55
CA GLN A 215 -0.10 3.23 2.90
C GLN A 215 0.20 4.61 3.48
N ALA A 216 1.36 4.78 4.12
CA ALA A 216 1.76 6.03 4.74
C ALA A 216 3.23 6.36 4.52
N LEU A 217 3.51 7.59 4.09
CA LEU A 217 4.86 8.13 4.01
C LEU A 217 5.07 9.13 5.16
N ILE A 218 6.08 8.88 5.98
CA ILE A 218 6.39 9.66 7.17
C ILE A 218 7.76 10.31 6.99
N PHE A 219 7.80 11.63 6.92
CA PHE A 219 9.04 12.39 6.76
C PHE A 219 9.56 12.85 8.13
N ASP A 220 10.87 12.77 8.36
CA ASP A 220 11.49 13.70 9.30
C ASP A 220 11.43 15.14 8.76
N CYS A 221 11.68 16.14 9.60
CA CYS A 221 11.75 17.52 9.19
C CYS A 221 13.19 17.95 8.89
N ASP A 222 14.07 17.86 9.89
CA ASP A 222 15.43 18.41 9.84
C ASP A 222 16.33 17.43 9.09
N GLY A 223 17.07 17.92 8.10
CA GLY A 223 17.86 17.07 7.22
C GLY A 223 17.04 16.33 6.17
N VAL A 224 15.71 16.25 6.26
CA VAL A 224 14.84 15.63 5.22
C VAL A 224 14.04 16.66 4.44
N ILE A 225 13.16 17.44 5.08
CA ILE A 225 12.39 18.50 4.40
C ILE A 225 13.29 19.70 4.09
N LEU A 226 14.20 20.04 5.00
CA LEU A 226 15.17 21.13 4.83
C LEU A 226 16.53 20.72 5.37
N GLU A 227 17.60 21.26 4.81
CA GLU A 227 18.92 21.21 5.46
C GLU A 227 19.00 22.33 6.50
N SER A 228 18.78 22.01 7.77
CA SER A 228 18.67 23.02 8.83
C SER A 228 19.98 23.35 9.53
N GLU A 229 21.00 22.49 9.44
CA GLU A 229 22.23 22.68 10.21
C GLU A 229 22.99 23.95 9.82
N HIS A 230 23.19 24.18 8.52
CA HIS A 230 23.86 25.39 8.04
C HIS A 230 23.08 26.66 8.40
N LEU A 231 21.74 26.59 8.44
CA LEU A 231 20.87 27.70 8.85
C LEU A 231 20.99 27.98 10.35
N HIS A 232 21.09 26.93 11.17
CA HIS A 232 21.35 27.08 12.60
C HIS A 232 22.75 27.66 12.86
N ARG A 233 23.77 27.18 12.15
CA ARG A 233 25.14 27.72 12.21
C ARG A 233 25.17 29.20 11.82
N GLN A 234 24.50 29.56 10.73
CA GLN A 234 24.34 30.96 10.33
C GLN A 234 23.68 31.78 11.43
N ALA A 235 22.57 31.31 12.01
CA ALA A 235 21.88 32.02 13.08
C ALA A 235 22.74 32.20 14.35
N TYR A 236 23.60 31.23 14.69
CA TYR A 236 24.60 31.38 15.76
C TYR A 236 25.62 32.47 15.42
N ASN A 237 26.22 32.41 14.24
CA ASN A 237 27.24 33.37 13.82
C ASN A 237 26.67 34.78 13.68
N ASP A 238 25.43 34.92 13.22
CA ASP A 238 24.71 36.20 13.17
C ASP A 238 24.49 36.74 14.60
N ALA A 239 24.18 35.89 15.58
CA ALA A 239 24.03 36.30 16.98
C ALA A 239 25.37 36.74 17.58
N PHE A 240 26.44 35.98 17.33
CA PHE A 240 27.78 36.31 17.79
C PHE A 240 28.28 37.62 17.18
N ALA A 241 28.01 37.85 15.89
CA ALA A 241 28.32 39.11 15.22
C ALA A 241 27.47 40.27 15.78
N HIS A 242 26.16 40.07 15.97
CA HIS A 242 25.24 41.10 16.49
C HIS A 242 25.64 41.60 17.87
N PHE A 243 25.98 40.67 18.78
CA PHE A 243 26.44 41.02 20.12
C PHE A 243 27.96 41.18 20.24
N ASN A 244 28.67 41.10 19.12
CA ASN A 244 30.12 41.23 19.06
C ASN A 244 30.82 40.34 20.12
N VAL A 245 30.41 39.07 20.17
CA VAL A 245 30.88 38.06 21.13
C VAL A 245 32.32 37.69 20.78
N ARG A 246 33.28 37.97 21.68
CA ARG A 246 34.70 37.72 21.46
C ARG A 246 35.27 36.82 22.54
N CYS A 247 35.79 35.66 22.15
CA CYS A 247 36.47 34.72 23.04
C CYS A 247 38.00 34.97 23.02
N PRO A 248 38.67 34.98 24.18
CA PRO A 248 40.13 35.05 24.23
C PRO A 248 40.81 33.90 23.45
N PRO A 249 41.98 34.12 22.81
CA PRO A 249 42.69 35.38 22.69
C PRO A 249 42.22 36.25 21.50
N SER A 250 41.17 35.84 20.78
CA SER A 250 40.69 36.54 19.58
C SER A 250 39.99 37.86 19.93
N SER A 251 40.27 38.91 19.16
CA SER A 251 39.53 40.16 19.17
C SER A 251 38.39 40.22 18.15
N GLU A 252 38.29 39.21 17.28
CA GLU A 252 37.24 39.13 16.26
C GLU A 252 35.98 38.47 16.83
N PRO A 253 34.79 38.82 16.32
CA PRO A 253 33.56 38.13 16.66
C PRO A 253 33.68 36.62 16.42
N LEU A 254 33.19 35.84 17.38
CA LEU A 254 33.16 34.39 17.31
C LEU A 254 32.43 33.93 16.05
N ASN A 255 33.05 33.03 15.32
CA ASN A 255 32.47 32.38 14.17
C ASN A 255 32.74 30.88 14.28
N TRP A 256 31.67 30.09 14.21
CA TRP A 256 31.77 28.65 14.04
C TRP A 256 31.72 28.35 12.54
N ASP A 257 32.86 27.88 12.02
CA ASP A 257 32.95 27.35 10.67
C ASP A 257 32.17 26.03 10.54
N LEU A 258 32.08 25.52 9.31
CA LEU A 258 31.29 24.33 9.00
C LEU A 258 31.84 23.10 9.73
N GLU A 259 33.15 22.82 9.57
CA GLU A 259 33.81 21.64 10.12
C GLU A 259 33.68 21.58 11.65
N PHE A 260 33.88 22.72 12.32
CA PHE A 260 33.74 22.82 13.76
C PHE A 260 32.29 22.63 14.21
N TYR A 261 31.34 23.26 13.51
CA TYR A 261 29.93 23.17 13.88
C TYR A 261 29.39 21.75 13.72
N ASP A 262 29.81 21.01 12.71
CA ASP A 262 29.40 19.62 12.48
C ASP A 262 29.85 18.72 13.63
N VAL A 263 31.08 18.88 14.12
CA VAL A 263 31.56 18.19 15.33
C VAL A 263 30.71 18.60 16.54
N LEU A 264 30.48 19.90 16.72
CA LEU A 264 29.72 20.42 17.86
C LEU A 264 28.27 19.93 17.87
N GLN A 265 27.61 19.86 16.71
CA GLN A 265 26.26 19.36 16.53
C GLN A 265 26.14 17.86 16.87
N ASN A 266 27.12 17.06 16.44
CA ASN A 266 27.11 15.62 16.65
C ASN A 266 27.58 15.18 18.05
N THR A 267 28.32 16.04 18.77
CA THR A 267 28.87 15.71 20.09
C THR A 267 28.15 16.40 21.25
N ILE A 268 27.70 17.65 21.06
CA ILE A 268 27.06 18.47 22.08
C ILE A 268 25.66 18.87 21.61
N GLY A 269 24.66 18.09 22.01
CA GLY A 269 23.26 18.36 21.67
C GLY A 269 22.71 19.63 22.34
N GLY A 270 21.76 20.30 21.67
CA GLY A 270 21.01 21.43 22.21
C GLY A 270 21.74 22.79 22.16
N GLY A 271 20.98 23.88 21.99
CA GLY A 271 21.58 25.19 21.71
C GLY A 271 22.35 25.84 22.87
N LYS A 272 21.75 25.88 24.07
CA LYS A 272 22.42 26.42 25.27
C LYS A 272 23.61 25.55 25.72
N PRO A 273 23.52 24.20 25.74
CA PRO A 273 24.67 23.34 26.05
C PRO A 273 25.89 23.57 25.15
N LYS A 274 25.70 23.75 23.83
CA LYS A 274 26.79 24.06 22.89
C LYS A 274 27.59 25.29 23.28
N MET A 275 26.91 26.40 23.50
CA MET A 275 27.56 27.65 23.89
C MET A 275 28.23 27.53 25.26
N ARG A 276 27.57 26.87 26.24
CA ARG A 276 28.16 26.64 27.58
C ARG A 276 29.43 25.79 27.50
N TRP A 277 29.40 24.70 26.75
CA TRP A 277 30.56 23.86 26.54
C TRP A 277 31.68 24.65 25.86
N TYR A 278 31.35 25.35 24.75
CA TYR A 278 32.33 26.13 24.01
C TYR A 278 33.04 27.18 24.88
N PHE A 279 32.28 28.02 25.60
CA PHE A 279 32.83 29.05 26.47
C PHE A 279 33.58 28.49 27.68
N LYS A 280 33.20 27.30 28.16
CA LYS A 280 33.95 26.62 29.22
C LYS A 280 35.33 26.17 28.72
N GLU A 281 35.41 25.61 27.52
CA GLU A 281 36.66 25.10 26.94
C GLU A 281 37.56 26.20 26.36
N HIS A 282 36.97 27.27 25.83
CA HIS A 282 37.70 28.33 25.09
C HIS A 282 37.73 29.68 25.81
N GLY A 283 37.19 29.75 27.03
CA GLY A 283 37.08 30.98 27.81
C GLY A 283 35.77 31.72 27.57
N TRP A 284 35.24 32.32 28.64
CA TRP A 284 34.02 33.11 28.57
C TRP A 284 34.25 34.41 27.79
N PRO A 285 33.31 34.81 26.92
CA PRO A 285 33.53 35.93 26.02
C PRO A 285 33.16 37.28 26.63
N SER A 286 33.78 38.33 26.10
CA SER A 286 33.21 39.69 26.16
C SER A 286 32.19 39.89 25.04
N SER A 287 31.25 40.83 25.20
CA SER A 287 30.21 41.15 24.23
C SER A 287 29.67 42.55 24.44
N THR A 288 28.70 42.98 23.64
CA THR A 288 27.89 44.19 23.92
C THR A 288 26.91 43.99 25.07
N ILE A 289 26.68 42.74 25.52
CA ILE A 289 25.84 42.42 26.69
C ILE A 289 26.66 42.59 27.98
N PHE A 290 27.91 42.11 27.97
CA PHE A 290 28.87 42.22 29.06
C PHE A 290 30.23 42.63 28.50
N GLU A 291 30.70 43.83 28.84
CA GLU A 291 31.98 44.37 28.33
C GLU A 291 33.18 43.51 28.74
N THR A 292 33.13 42.90 29.91
CA THR A 292 34.13 41.94 30.41
C THR A 292 33.54 40.53 30.49
N PRO A 293 34.37 39.47 30.36
CA PRO A 293 33.91 38.10 30.54
C PRO A 293 33.14 37.89 31.85
N PRO A 294 31.96 37.24 31.84
CA PRO A 294 31.16 37.04 33.04
C PRO A 294 31.84 36.06 34.02
N GLU A 295 31.94 36.47 35.28
CA GLU A 295 32.59 35.69 36.34
C GLU A 295 31.60 34.79 37.09
N GLY A 296 30.37 35.27 37.28
CA GLY A 296 29.32 34.58 38.04
C GLY A 296 28.39 33.73 37.18
N ASP A 297 27.83 32.67 37.78
CA ASP A 297 26.93 31.74 37.07
C ASP A 297 25.63 32.40 36.58
N GLU A 298 25.13 33.41 37.29
CA GLU A 298 23.94 34.17 36.89
C GLU A 298 24.19 35.01 35.64
N GLU A 299 25.33 35.70 35.56
CA GLU A 299 25.72 36.49 34.38
C GLU A 299 25.97 35.59 33.17
N ARG A 300 26.65 34.45 33.39
CA ARG A 300 26.87 33.41 32.39
C ARG A 300 25.57 32.86 31.85
N ALA A 301 24.60 32.56 32.72
CA ALA A 301 23.28 32.11 32.31
C ALA A 301 22.55 33.18 31.49
N LYS A 302 22.57 34.44 31.95
CA LYS A 302 21.95 35.57 31.25
C LYS A 302 22.54 35.79 29.84
N LEU A 303 23.86 35.70 29.70
CA LEU A 303 24.53 35.79 28.41
C LEU A 303 24.04 34.68 27.46
N ILE A 304 24.10 33.42 27.91
CA ILE A 304 23.68 32.25 27.14
C ILE A 304 22.22 32.36 26.71
N ASP A 305 21.34 32.78 27.63
CA ASP A 305 19.91 32.93 27.36
C ASP A 305 19.66 34.02 26.32
N THR A 306 20.29 35.19 26.47
CA THR A 306 20.17 36.30 25.51
C THR A 306 20.64 35.92 24.10
N LEU A 307 21.79 35.24 24.00
CA LEU A 307 22.31 34.76 22.72
C LEU A 307 21.39 33.71 22.10
N GLN A 308 20.88 32.78 22.90
CA GLN A 308 19.99 31.73 22.43
C GLN A 308 18.65 32.30 21.94
N ASP A 309 18.07 33.26 22.66
CA ASP A 309 16.79 33.87 22.31
C ASP A 309 16.91 34.66 21.00
N TRP A 310 17.96 35.49 20.87
CA TRP A 310 18.21 36.22 19.63
C TRP A 310 18.48 35.28 18.46
N LYS A 311 19.33 34.26 18.65
CA LYS A 311 19.60 33.23 17.63
C LYS A 311 18.31 32.53 17.20
N THR A 312 17.38 32.31 18.12
CA THR A 312 16.09 31.68 17.84
C THR A 312 15.23 32.58 16.96
N GLU A 313 15.12 33.89 17.27
CA GLU A 313 14.40 34.84 16.41
C GLU A 313 15.08 34.99 15.04
N ARG A 314 16.42 35.06 15.00
CA ARG A 314 17.15 35.14 13.74
C ARG A 314 16.93 33.91 12.85
N TYR A 315 16.91 32.71 13.45
CA TYR A 315 16.57 31.50 12.71
C TYR A 315 15.15 31.58 12.13
N LYS A 316 14.18 32.13 12.88
CA LYS A 316 12.83 32.33 12.36
C LYS A 316 12.82 33.28 11.17
N ASP A 317 13.59 34.37 11.22
CA ASP A 317 13.71 35.32 10.11
C ASP A 317 14.33 34.67 8.88
N ILE A 318 15.34 33.82 9.06
CA ILE A 318 15.96 33.06 7.96
C ILE A 318 14.92 32.15 7.29
N ILE A 319 14.13 31.40 8.06
CA ILE A 319 13.08 30.53 7.51
C ILE A 319 11.99 31.34 6.80
N LYS A 320 11.57 32.48 7.36
CA LYS A 320 10.53 33.35 6.79
C LYS A 320 10.99 34.19 5.59
N SER A 321 12.29 34.27 5.33
CA SER A 321 12.85 35.09 4.26
C SER A 321 12.44 34.64 2.84
N GLY A 322 11.98 33.38 2.70
CA GLY A 322 11.68 32.76 1.41
C GLY A 322 12.91 32.32 0.62
N THR A 323 14.13 32.49 1.14
CA THR A 323 15.36 32.03 0.48
C THR A 323 15.66 30.56 0.77
N VAL A 324 15.15 30.02 1.88
CA VAL A 324 15.29 28.61 2.26
C VAL A 324 14.35 27.77 1.39
N LYS A 325 14.88 26.72 0.78
CA LYS A 325 14.13 25.82 -0.08
C LYS A 325 14.04 24.44 0.55
N PRO A 326 12.92 23.72 0.32
CA PRO A 326 12.86 22.29 0.63
C PRO A 326 13.96 21.52 -0.11
N ARG A 327 14.42 20.41 0.48
CA ARG A 327 15.38 19.52 -0.19
C ARG A 327 14.80 18.98 -1.50
N PRO A 328 15.67 18.72 -2.51
CA PRO A 328 15.22 18.27 -3.82
C PRO A 328 14.31 17.04 -3.76
N GLY A 329 13.19 17.09 -4.48
CA GLY A 329 12.24 15.97 -4.61
C GLY A 329 11.21 15.82 -3.49
N VAL A 330 11.39 16.44 -2.32
CA VAL A 330 10.46 16.32 -1.16
C VAL A 330 9.03 16.71 -1.53
N LEU A 331 8.84 17.93 -2.07
CA LEU A 331 7.50 18.43 -2.39
C LEU A 331 6.82 17.57 -3.46
N ARG A 332 7.57 17.17 -4.50
CA ARG A 332 7.07 16.29 -5.56
C ARG A 332 6.59 14.97 -4.97
N LEU A 333 7.38 14.36 -4.09
CA LEU A 333 7.05 13.07 -3.49
C LEU A 333 5.83 13.17 -2.56
N MET A 334 5.69 14.26 -1.80
CA MET A 334 4.48 14.55 -1.03
C MET A 334 3.24 14.64 -1.94
N ASP A 335 3.35 15.36 -3.06
CA ASP A 335 2.24 15.51 -4.02
C ASP A 335 1.87 14.17 -4.68
N GLU A 336 2.86 13.38 -5.10
CA GLU A 336 2.68 12.03 -5.65
C GLU A 336 1.97 11.11 -4.65
N ALA A 337 2.45 11.08 -3.41
CA ALA A 337 1.86 10.28 -2.33
C ALA A 337 0.41 10.69 -2.07
N LYS A 338 0.12 12.00 -1.99
CA LYS A 338 -1.25 12.49 -1.77
C LYS A 338 -2.16 12.14 -2.95
N ALA A 339 -1.68 12.32 -4.18
CA ALA A 339 -2.44 12.00 -5.40
C ALA A 339 -2.75 10.50 -5.51
N ALA A 340 -1.86 9.65 -5.01
CA ALA A 340 -2.06 8.20 -4.91
C ALA A 340 -2.89 7.77 -3.69
N GLY A 341 -3.44 8.71 -2.92
CA GLY A 341 -4.28 8.42 -1.75
C GLY A 341 -3.49 7.93 -0.52
N ARG A 342 -2.16 8.07 -0.51
CA ARG A 342 -1.33 7.70 0.64
C ARG A 342 -1.46 8.74 1.76
N LYS A 343 -1.34 8.27 2.99
CA LYS A 343 -1.29 9.11 4.18
C LYS A 343 0.07 9.80 4.28
N LEU A 344 0.05 11.07 4.69
CA LEU A 344 1.26 11.86 4.88
C LEU A 344 1.42 12.27 6.33
N ALA A 345 2.61 12.07 6.87
CA ALA A 345 2.96 12.61 8.17
C ALA A 345 4.37 13.23 8.21
N VAL A 346 4.55 14.15 9.17
CA VAL A 346 5.87 14.71 9.51
C VAL A 346 6.16 14.44 10.99
N CYS A 347 7.31 13.88 11.30
CA CYS A 347 7.72 13.51 12.66
C CYS A 347 9.13 14.03 12.96
N SER A 348 9.25 15.06 13.80
CA SER A 348 10.54 15.68 14.15
C SER A 348 10.80 15.68 15.65
N ALA A 349 12.07 15.64 16.04
CA ALA A 349 12.51 15.81 17.43
C ALA A 349 12.57 17.28 17.90
N ALA A 350 12.37 18.24 16.99
CA ALA A 350 12.37 19.66 17.28
C ALA A 350 11.10 20.09 18.05
N THR A 351 11.11 21.30 18.62
CA THR A 351 9.92 21.84 19.30
C THR A 351 8.78 22.06 18.32
N LYS A 352 7.55 21.99 18.83
CA LYS A 352 6.35 22.14 17.98
C LYS A 352 6.32 23.46 17.22
N SER A 353 6.72 24.54 17.88
CA SER A 353 6.80 25.87 17.26
C SER A 353 7.82 25.93 16.11
N SER A 354 8.94 25.22 16.22
CA SER A 354 9.95 25.15 15.16
C SER A 354 9.44 24.34 13.97
N VAL A 355 8.82 23.18 14.22
CA VAL A 355 8.25 22.33 13.17
C VAL A 355 7.15 23.08 12.41
N VAL A 356 6.20 23.69 13.12
CA VAL A 356 5.12 24.48 12.50
C VAL A 356 5.68 25.58 11.62
N LEU A 357 6.66 26.34 12.11
CA LEU A 357 7.31 27.39 11.33
C LEU A 357 7.93 26.86 10.04
N CYS A 358 8.68 25.74 10.11
CA CYS A 358 9.27 25.12 8.94
C CYS A 358 8.19 24.67 7.95
N LEU A 359 7.14 23.99 8.41
CA LEU A 359 6.09 23.49 7.53
C LEU A 359 5.32 24.62 6.84
N GLU A 360 4.93 25.67 7.57
CA GLU A 360 4.20 26.82 7.02
C GLU A 360 4.98 27.50 5.90
N ASN A 361 6.30 27.66 6.05
CA ASN A 361 7.13 28.45 5.14
C ASN A 361 7.78 27.64 4.03
N LEU A 362 8.00 26.34 4.23
CA LEU A 362 8.76 25.51 3.28
C LEU A 362 7.88 24.65 2.39
N ILE A 363 6.89 23.96 2.95
CA ILE A 363 5.98 23.12 2.15
C ILE A 363 4.72 23.89 1.71
N GLY A 364 4.44 25.01 2.39
CA GLY A 364 3.31 25.89 2.14
C GLY A 364 2.03 25.41 2.86
N MET A 365 1.11 26.35 3.09
CA MET A 365 -0.12 26.11 3.85
C MET A 365 -1.00 25.00 3.27
N ASP A 366 -1.10 24.90 1.95
CA ASP A 366 -1.93 23.87 1.30
C ASP A 366 -1.43 22.46 1.60
N ARG A 367 -0.11 22.23 1.53
CA ARG A 367 0.47 20.93 1.90
C ARG A 367 0.43 20.70 3.39
N PHE A 368 0.68 21.72 4.19
CA PHE A 368 0.67 21.59 5.65
C PHE A 368 -0.72 21.18 6.15
N THR A 369 -1.78 21.85 5.69
CA THR A 369 -3.18 21.47 5.98
C THR A 369 -3.56 20.13 5.36
N GLY A 370 -2.91 19.74 4.27
CA GLY A 370 -3.07 18.44 3.63
C GLY A 370 -2.39 17.26 4.34
N LEU A 371 -1.55 17.49 5.36
CA LEU A 371 -0.95 16.42 6.16
C LEU A 371 -2.02 15.72 7.00
N ASP A 372 -1.97 14.39 7.03
CA ASP A 372 -2.87 13.60 7.87
C ASP A 372 -2.43 13.61 9.34
N CYS A 373 -1.12 13.81 9.59
CA CYS A 373 -0.58 13.96 10.93
C CYS A 373 0.73 14.78 10.93
N PHE A 374 1.01 15.50 12.01
CA PHE A 374 2.39 15.86 12.34
C PHE A 374 2.64 15.70 13.84
N LEU A 375 3.86 15.33 14.19
CA LEU A 375 4.34 15.17 15.56
C LEU A 375 5.68 15.89 15.72
N ALA A 376 5.80 16.64 16.80
CA ALA A 376 7.02 17.30 17.21
C ALA A 376 7.59 16.65 18.49
N GLY A 377 8.80 17.04 18.88
CA GLY A 377 9.49 16.49 20.05
C GLY A 377 8.77 16.75 21.37
N ASP A 378 7.89 17.76 21.43
CA ASP A 378 7.08 18.05 22.61
C ASP A 378 5.79 17.20 22.67
N ASP A 379 5.42 16.51 21.58
CA ASP A 379 4.25 15.63 21.51
C ASP A 379 4.56 14.20 22.01
N VAL A 380 5.83 13.87 22.27
CA VAL A 380 6.28 12.56 22.78
C VAL A 380 7.20 12.70 23.99
N LYS A 381 7.11 11.74 24.90
CA LYS A 381 7.93 11.74 26.12
C LYS A 381 9.38 11.33 25.84
N GLU A 382 9.54 10.23 25.12
CA GLU A 382 10.84 9.68 24.76
C GLU A 382 11.21 10.14 23.33
N LYS A 383 12.47 10.56 23.14
CA LYS A 383 12.97 11.08 21.86
C LYS A 383 13.71 9.99 21.09
N LYS A 384 13.87 10.17 19.78
CA LYS A 384 14.70 9.29 18.92
C LYS A 384 16.08 9.06 19.60
N PRO A 385 16.59 7.83 19.69
CA PRO A 385 16.24 6.63 18.90
C PRO A 385 15.10 5.77 19.48
N ASP A 386 14.32 6.30 20.43
CA ASP A 386 13.07 5.65 20.85
C ASP A 386 12.01 5.70 19.72
N PRO A 387 11.27 4.59 19.46
CA PRO A 387 10.32 4.50 18.36
C PRO A 387 9.00 5.26 18.58
N LEU A 388 8.77 5.80 19.78
CA LEU A 388 7.46 6.32 20.20
C LEU A 388 6.86 7.36 19.24
N ILE A 389 7.68 8.22 18.63
CA ILE A 389 7.19 9.23 17.68
C ILE A 389 6.60 8.59 16.42
N TYR A 390 7.24 7.55 15.88
CA TYR A 390 6.75 6.86 14.69
C TYR A 390 5.57 5.95 15.01
N VAL A 391 5.62 5.20 16.12
CA VAL A 391 4.48 4.38 16.59
C VAL A 391 3.24 5.26 16.82
N THR A 392 3.42 6.44 17.41
CA THR A 392 2.33 7.40 17.62
C THR A 392 1.78 7.92 16.30
N ALA A 393 2.64 8.17 15.31
CA ALA A 393 2.22 8.59 13.98
C ALA A 393 1.36 7.52 13.30
N ALA A 394 1.83 6.27 13.21
CA ALA A 394 1.08 5.16 12.62
C ALA A 394 -0.30 5.00 13.28
N LYS A 395 -0.36 5.03 14.61
CA LYS A 395 -1.62 4.97 15.36
C LYS A 395 -2.57 6.11 15.02
N LYS A 396 -2.07 7.35 14.88
CA LYS A 396 -2.89 8.51 14.48
C LYS A 396 -3.38 8.42 13.04
N LEU A 397 -2.56 7.85 12.15
CA LEU A 397 -2.93 7.63 10.75
C LEU A 397 -3.91 6.46 10.57
N GLY A 398 -3.99 5.55 11.55
CA GLY A 398 -4.79 4.33 11.44
C GLY A 398 -4.18 3.30 10.48
N ILE A 399 -2.86 3.33 10.32
CA ILE A 399 -2.09 2.49 9.39
C ILE A 399 -1.17 1.58 10.21
N SER A 400 -0.99 0.33 9.75
CA SER A 400 -0.04 -0.59 10.39
C SER A 400 1.40 -0.16 10.11
N GLU A 401 2.28 -0.36 11.08
CA GLU A 401 3.69 0.04 11.01
C GLU A 401 4.41 -0.58 9.81
N LYS A 402 4.07 -1.83 9.45
CA LYS A 402 4.61 -2.53 8.27
C LYS A 402 4.23 -1.88 6.93
N ASP A 403 3.15 -1.11 6.91
CA ASP A 403 2.62 -0.42 5.72
C ASP A 403 3.06 1.07 5.70
N CYS A 404 3.90 1.48 6.66
CA CYS A 404 4.52 2.80 6.73
C CYS A 404 5.95 2.74 6.17
N LEU A 405 6.36 3.77 5.46
CA LEU A 405 7.76 4.02 5.11
C LEU A 405 8.19 5.38 5.66
N VAL A 406 9.33 5.36 6.35
CA VAL A 406 9.95 6.55 6.95
C VAL A 406 11.03 7.08 6.01
N VAL A 407 11.08 8.40 5.84
CA VAL A 407 12.19 9.12 5.20
C VAL A 407 12.97 9.84 6.30
N GLU A 408 14.25 9.49 6.44
CA GLU A 408 15.14 10.00 7.48
C GLU A 408 16.49 10.42 6.90
N ASP A 409 17.31 11.11 7.68
CA ASP A 409 18.66 11.51 7.31
C ASP A 409 19.75 10.98 8.26
N SER A 410 19.37 10.48 9.44
CA SER A 410 20.30 10.15 10.52
C SER A 410 20.14 8.71 11.04
N VAL A 411 21.22 8.15 11.60
CA VAL A 411 21.20 6.80 12.19
C VAL A 411 20.28 6.73 13.42
N ILE A 412 20.17 7.82 14.17
CA ILE A 412 19.28 7.92 15.34
C ILE A 412 17.82 7.81 14.89
N GLY A 413 17.47 8.47 13.79
CA GLY A 413 16.16 8.39 13.18
C GLY A 413 15.86 7.03 12.55
N LEU A 414 16.84 6.46 11.83
CA LEU A 414 16.78 5.10 11.30
C LEU A 414 16.48 4.08 12.40
N GLN A 415 17.22 4.13 13.50
CA GLN A 415 17.00 3.23 14.64
C GLN A 415 15.60 3.38 15.24
N ALA A 416 15.07 4.60 15.33
CA ALA A 416 13.72 4.83 15.81
C ALA A 416 12.67 4.24 14.86
N ALA A 417 12.84 4.40 13.54
CA ALA A 417 11.94 3.84 12.54
C ALA A 417 11.97 2.30 12.55
N THR A 418 13.16 1.71 12.54
CA THR A 418 13.35 0.25 12.58
C THR A 418 12.77 -0.36 13.86
N LYS A 419 12.99 0.25 15.03
CA LYS A 419 12.38 -0.20 16.30
C LYS A 419 10.86 -0.05 16.32
N ALA A 420 10.30 0.86 15.52
CA ALA A 420 8.86 1.00 15.35
C ALA A 420 8.27 -0.08 14.42
N GLY A 421 9.10 -0.96 13.83
CA GLY A 421 8.67 -1.96 12.86
C GLY A 421 8.37 -1.37 11.47
N MET A 422 8.91 -0.19 11.16
CA MET A 422 8.71 0.49 9.88
C MET A 422 9.93 0.35 9.00
N SER A 423 9.72 0.26 7.68
CA SER A 423 10.81 0.39 6.71
C SER A 423 11.27 1.84 6.64
N CYS A 424 12.57 2.06 6.46
CA CYS A 424 13.15 3.39 6.46
C CYS A 424 14.12 3.55 5.29
N ILE A 425 13.95 4.62 4.51
CA ILE A 425 14.97 5.08 3.56
C ILE A 425 15.76 6.23 4.17
N ILE A 426 17.00 6.37 3.73
CA ILE A 426 17.87 7.47 4.15
C ILE A 426 18.11 8.43 2.99
N THR A 427 17.98 9.73 3.28
CA THR A 427 18.42 10.84 2.44
C THR A 427 19.43 11.64 3.23
N TYR A 428 20.71 11.25 3.19
CA TYR A 428 21.73 11.83 4.07
C TYR A 428 22.02 13.31 3.73
N THR A 429 22.57 14.03 4.70
CA THR A 429 23.15 15.37 4.53
C THR A 429 24.68 15.26 4.57
N SER A 430 25.40 16.36 4.34
CA SER A 430 26.87 16.38 4.51
C SER A 430 27.29 15.89 5.90
N SER A 431 26.50 16.20 6.92
CA SER A 431 26.81 15.94 8.33
C SER A 431 26.45 14.53 8.79
N THR A 432 25.63 13.82 8.01
CA THR A 432 25.23 12.43 8.29
C THR A 432 25.79 11.44 7.29
N ALA A 433 26.48 11.89 6.23
CA ALA A 433 26.99 11.06 5.14
C ALA A 433 27.88 9.89 5.59
N ASP A 434 28.65 10.07 6.65
CA ASP A 434 29.59 9.06 7.18
C ASP A 434 28.97 8.17 8.28
N GLN A 435 27.66 8.28 8.55
CA GLN A 435 26.98 7.44 9.53
C GLN A 435 26.68 6.04 8.97
N ASP A 436 26.52 5.06 9.86
CA ASP A 436 26.17 3.69 9.49
C ASP A 436 24.66 3.57 9.25
N PHE A 437 24.30 3.31 7.99
CA PHE A 437 22.91 3.15 7.54
C PHE A 437 22.58 1.72 7.12
N SER A 438 23.30 0.71 7.63
CA SER A 438 23.11 -0.71 7.27
C SER A 438 21.67 -1.21 7.39
N ASP A 439 20.90 -0.64 8.32
CA ASP A 439 19.52 -1.05 8.60
C ASP A 439 18.49 -0.36 7.69
N ALA A 440 18.91 0.58 6.83
CA ALA A 440 18.02 1.24 5.89
C ALA A 440 17.70 0.35 4.69
N VAL A 441 16.45 0.41 4.22
CA VAL A 441 16.01 -0.36 3.04
C VAL A 441 16.55 0.23 1.74
N ALA A 442 16.91 1.51 1.73
CA ALA A 442 17.64 2.19 0.67
C ALA A 442 18.28 3.48 1.18
N ILE A 443 19.36 3.90 0.52
CA ILE A 443 20.09 5.13 0.83
C ILE A 443 20.17 5.96 -0.47
N TYR A 444 19.81 7.22 -0.38
CA TYR A 444 19.81 8.18 -1.48
C TYR A 444 20.56 9.46 -1.07
N PRO A 445 21.20 10.18 -2.01
CA PRO A 445 21.74 11.50 -1.74
C PRO A 445 20.62 12.54 -1.50
N ASP A 446 19.54 12.47 -2.28
CA ASP A 446 18.33 13.27 -2.15
C ASP A 446 17.15 12.56 -2.84
N LEU A 447 15.95 13.17 -2.83
CA LEU A 447 14.74 12.59 -3.41
C LEU A 447 14.49 13.02 -4.87
N SER A 448 15.41 13.70 -5.55
CA SER A 448 15.19 14.22 -6.91
C SER A 448 14.72 13.13 -7.88
N ASN A 449 15.35 11.96 -7.80
CA ASN A 449 15.14 10.83 -8.70
C ASN A 449 14.36 9.67 -8.07
N VAL A 450 13.77 9.87 -6.89
CA VAL A 450 13.02 8.83 -6.16
C VAL A 450 11.53 9.05 -6.33
N LYS A 451 10.84 8.19 -7.08
CA LYS A 451 9.39 8.27 -7.30
C LYS A 451 8.63 7.46 -6.26
N LEU A 452 7.36 7.78 -6.05
CA LEU A 452 6.50 6.97 -5.18
C LEU A 452 6.50 5.48 -5.57
N SER A 453 6.48 5.18 -6.87
CA SER A 453 6.54 3.80 -7.38
C SER A 453 7.81 3.05 -6.99
N ASP A 454 8.94 3.76 -6.83
CA ASP A 454 10.19 3.14 -6.40
C ASP A 454 10.10 2.76 -4.92
N LEU A 455 9.42 3.57 -4.11
CA LEU A 455 9.18 3.31 -2.69
C LEU A 455 8.17 2.18 -2.46
N ASP A 456 7.11 2.12 -3.26
CA ASP A 456 6.17 0.98 -3.27
C ASP A 456 6.93 -0.33 -3.52
N ALA A 457 7.77 -0.37 -4.56
CA ALA A 457 8.57 -1.56 -4.90
C ALA A 457 9.61 -1.92 -3.83
N LEU A 458 10.18 -0.92 -3.14
CA LEU A 458 11.11 -1.14 -2.04
C LEU A 458 10.43 -1.76 -0.82
N LEU A 459 9.26 -1.25 -0.43
CA LEU A 459 8.52 -1.77 0.71
C LEU A 459 8.10 -3.23 0.48
N GLN A 460 7.65 -3.56 -0.73
CA GLN A 460 7.32 -4.93 -1.11
C GLN A 460 8.51 -5.89 -0.97
N LYS A 461 9.71 -5.47 -1.40
CA LYS A 461 10.93 -6.28 -1.26
C LYS A 461 11.35 -6.45 0.20
N ALA A 462 11.23 -5.40 1.01
CA ALA A 462 11.59 -5.46 2.43
C ALA A 462 10.65 -6.39 3.22
N VAL A 463 9.35 -6.36 2.93
CA VAL A 463 8.37 -7.27 3.56
C VAL A 463 8.58 -8.71 3.11
N ALA A 464 8.98 -8.95 1.86
CA ALA A 464 9.28 -10.31 1.38
C ALA A 464 10.58 -10.92 1.96
N ALA A 465 11.46 -10.10 2.55
CA ALA A 465 12.74 -10.53 3.10
C ALA A 465 12.70 -10.87 4.61
N ASN A 466 11.63 -10.46 5.29
CA ASN A 466 11.35 -10.73 6.71
C ASN A 466 10.30 -11.83 6.87
#